data_AF-A0A8R7U5S1-F1
#
_entry.id   AF-A0A8R7U5S1-F1
#
_cell.length_a   1.000
_cell.length_b   1.000
_cell.length_c   1.000
_cell.angle_alpha   90.00
_cell.angle_beta   90.00
_cell.angle_gamma   90.00
#
_symmetry.space_group_name_H-M   'P 1'
#
loop_
_entity.id
_entity.type
_entity.pdbx_description
1 polymer ?
#
loop_
_entity_poly.entity_id
_entity_poly.type
_entity_poly.pdbx_seq_one_letter_code
_entity_poly.pdbx_strand_id
1 'polypeptide(L)'
;MLERDIKIAKSMANDIIIPDPAPKWVGDAFLDIYAKLEHILVKDSVRCFLRFFENCEGQGMSSYLTITAQTLTFIVSFNALRCAKVVLEGMAPELYGMHANPNCINKYGYFVLHEAAERFSVDMIKLLLRHGASANVRTVGNDVIENLLPLHVAVENTCLHKYLEDNLEYNLSRS
;
A
#
# COMPACT_ATOMS: atom_id res chain seq x y z
N MET A 1 13.72 23.24 7.99
CA MET A 1 12.99 21.97 7.81
C MET A 1 11.82 21.91 8.78
N LEU A 2 12.08 21.97 10.10
CA LEU A 2 11.05 21.90 11.16
C LEU A 2 9.83 22.84 11.01
N GLU A 3 10.02 24.11 10.63
CA GLU A 3 8.90 25.05 10.47
C GLU A 3 8.00 24.76 9.27
N ARG A 4 8.54 24.11 8.23
CA ARG A 4 7.79 23.73 7.03
C ARG A 4 6.92 22.50 7.32
N ASP A 5 7.47 21.55 8.05
CA ASP A 5 6.78 20.35 8.52
C ASP A 5 5.60 20.71 9.45
N ILE A 6 5.78 21.70 10.32
CA ILE A 6 4.72 22.25 11.20
C ILE A 6 3.64 22.97 10.38
N LYS A 7 3.99 23.63 9.26
CA LYS A 7 3.03 24.32 8.40
C LYS A 7 2.21 23.36 7.55
N ILE A 8 2.82 22.28 7.07
CA ILE A 8 2.13 21.17 6.37
C ILE A 8 1.14 20.50 7.34
N ALA A 9 1.57 20.22 8.58
CA ALA A 9 0.70 19.66 9.62
C ALA A 9 -0.48 20.59 10.00
N LYS A 10 -0.30 21.92 9.97
CA LYS A 10 -1.35 22.89 10.33
C LYS A 10 -2.35 23.20 9.20
N SER A 11 -2.03 22.91 7.93
CA SER A 11 -2.92 23.17 6.79
C SER A 11 -3.91 22.02 6.51
N MET A 12 -3.73 20.86 7.13
CA MET A 12 -4.53 19.64 6.91
C MET A 12 -5.25 19.26 8.19
N ALA A 13 -6.14 20.14 8.66
CA ALA A 13 -7.07 19.80 9.73
C ALA A 13 -8.02 18.70 9.23
N ASN A 14 -7.63 17.44 9.45
CA ASN A 14 -8.44 16.24 9.72
C ASN A 14 -7.54 14.97 9.62
N ASP A 15 -6.80 14.69 10.71
CA ASP A 15 -6.65 13.38 11.38
C ASP A 15 -6.27 12.08 10.65
N ILE A 16 -5.66 12.07 9.46
CA ILE A 16 -5.38 10.79 8.76
C ILE A 16 -3.89 10.60 8.35
N ILE A 17 -2.98 11.49 8.74
CA ILE A 17 -1.55 11.30 8.45
C ILE A 17 -0.85 10.79 9.70
N ILE A 18 -0.81 9.46 9.87
CA ILE A 18 0.17 8.84 10.76
C ILE A 18 1.34 8.39 9.87
N PRO A 19 2.42 9.17 9.77
CA PRO A 19 3.64 8.69 9.11
C PRO A 19 4.06 7.37 9.77
N ASP A 20 4.48 6.39 8.97
CA ASP A 20 4.86 5.07 9.49
C ASP A 20 5.94 5.24 10.58
N PRO A 21 5.66 4.86 11.84
CA PRO A 21 6.63 5.00 12.92
C PRO A 21 7.81 4.04 12.77
N ALA A 22 7.81 3.16 11.76
CA ALA A 22 8.88 2.21 11.49
C ALA A 22 10.26 2.91 11.35
N PRO A 23 11.25 2.54 12.17
CA PRO A 23 12.61 3.05 12.05
C PRO A 23 13.25 2.65 10.72
N LYS A 24 14.25 3.41 10.26
CA LYS A 24 14.98 3.13 9.01
C LYS A 24 15.50 1.70 8.88
N TRP A 25 16.02 1.13 9.97
CA TRP A 25 16.56 -0.24 9.97
C TRP A 25 15.49 -1.30 9.63
N VAL A 26 14.20 -1.02 9.87
CA VAL A 26 13.10 -1.92 9.47
C VAL A 26 12.99 -1.97 7.95
N GLY A 27 13.19 -0.83 7.28
CA GLY A 27 13.23 -0.76 5.82
C GLY A 27 14.43 -1.52 5.24
N ASP A 28 15.60 -1.44 5.88
CA ASP A 28 16.78 -2.21 5.47
C ASP A 28 16.53 -3.72 5.63
N ALA A 29 15.98 -4.15 6.78
CA ALA A 29 15.62 -5.54 7.03
C ALA A 29 14.51 -6.05 6.09
N PHE A 30 13.64 -5.16 5.59
CA PHE A 30 12.62 -5.53 4.60
C PHE A 30 13.25 -5.97 3.27
N LEU A 31 14.40 -5.40 2.88
CA LEU A 31 15.08 -5.79 1.64
C LEU A 31 15.56 -7.24 1.70
N ASP A 32 16.00 -7.72 2.87
CA ASP A 32 16.46 -9.10 3.06
C ASP A 32 15.35 -10.13 2.87
N ILE A 33 14.10 -9.76 3.16
CA ILE A 33 12.93 -10.63 3.03
C ILE A 33 12.18 -10.47 1.71
N TYR A 34 12.49 -9.43 0.94
CA TYR A 34 11.75 -8.97 -0.25
C TYR A 34 11.45 -10.11 -1.23
N ALA A 35 12.48 -10.78 -1.73
CA ALA A 35 12.34 -11.78 -2.80
C ALA A 35 11.48 -12.98 -2.38
N LYS A 36 11.61 -13.40 -1.12
CA LYS A 36 10.83 -14.52 -0.58
C LYS A 36 9.38 -14.12 -0.34
N LEU A 37 9.15 -12.90 0.17
CA LEU A 37 7.82 -12.37 0.37
C LEU A 37 7.09 -12.18 -0.97
N GLU A 38 7.76 -11.65 -2.00
CA GLU A 38 7.22 -11.53 -3.37
C GLU A 38 6.67 -12.87 -3.88
N HIS A 39 7.46 -13.95 -3.81
CA HIS A 39 7.01 -15.28 -4.26
C HIS A 39 5.77 -15.80 -3.52
N ILE A 40 5.60 -15.43 -2.24
CA ILE A 40 4.43 -15.78 -1.44
C ILE A 40 3.22 -14.95 -1.87
N LEU A 41 3.40 -13.65 -2.10
CA LEU A 41 2.35 -12.71 -2.42
C LEU A 41 1.82 -12.87 -3.85
N VAL A 42 2.67 -13.23 -4.82
CA VAL A 42 2.22 -13.60 -6.18
C VAL A 42 1.21 -14.75 -6.15
N LYS A 43 1.33 -15.66 -5.16
CA LYS A 43 0.39 -16.78 -4.96
C LYS A 43 -0.76 -16.43 -4.01
N ASP A 44 -0.72 -15.26 -3.39
CA ASP A 44 -1.62 -14.80 -2.33
C ASP A 44 -1.83 -15.87 -1.24
N SER A 45 -0.75 -16.55 -0.83
CA SER A 45 -0.82 -17.70 0.07
C SER A 45 -0.71 -17.29 1.53
N VAL A 46 -1.86 -17.12 2.20
CA VAL A 46 -1.95 -16.78 3.64
C VAL A 46 -1.14 -17.72 4.51
N ARG A 47 -1.24 -19.03 4.28
CA ARG A 47 -0.50 -20.03 5.08
C ARG A 47 1.02 -19.84 4.95
N CYS A 48 1.51 -19.57 3.74
CA CYS A 48 2.94 -19.32 3.53
C CYS A 48 3.35 -17.99 4.12
N PHE A 49 2.50 -16.96 4.02
CA PHE A 49 2.74 -15.64 4.59
C PHE A 49 2.86 -15.70 6.12
N LEU A 50 1.88 -16.27 6.82
CA LEU A 50 1.88 -16.38 8.28
C LEU A 50 3.05 -17.21 8.79
N ARG A 51 3.31 -18.37 8.18
CA ARG A 51 4.50 -19.18 8.50
C ARG A 51 5.79 -18.40 8.26
N PHE A 52 5.86 -17.59 7.21
CA PHE A 52 7.05 -16.78 6.95
C PHE A 52 7.23 -15.68 7.99
N PHE A 53 6.14 -14.98 8.33
CA PHE A 53 6.10 -13.95 9.36
C PHE A 53 6.56 -14.48 10.72
N GLU A 54 6.07 -15.65 11.12
CA GLU A 54 6.48 -16.32 12.37
C GLU A 54 7.97 -16.69 12.36
N ASN A 55 8.46 -17.28 11.26
CA ASN A 55 9.87 -17.71 11.16
C ASN A 55 10.88 -16.57 11.20
N CYS A 56 10.49 -15.36 10.78
CA CYS A 56 11.35 -14.19 10.85
C CYS A 56 10.99 -13.27 12.04
N GLU A 57 10.14 -13.73 12.96
CA GLU A 57 9.66 -12.95 14.12
C GLU A 57 9.12 -11.56 13.72
N GLY A 58 8.49 -11.47 12.54
CA GLY A 58 8.00 -10.20 12.00
C GLY A 58 9.08 -9.19 11.63
N GLN A 59 10.37 -9.57 11.60
CA GLN A 59 11.49 -8.72 11.21
C GLN A 59 11.28 -8.15 9.79
N GLY A 60 11.48 -6.85 9.63
CA GLY A 60 11.17 -6.11 8.40
C GLY A 60 9.68 -5.85 8.19
N MET A 61 8.80 -6.75 8.66
CA MET A 61 7.35 -6.65 8.42
C MET A 61 6.55 -5.92 9.50
N SER A 62 7.10 -5.81 10.71
CA SER A 62 6.42 -5.22 11.86
C SER A 62 7.36 -4.35 12.69
N SER A 63 6.79 -3.40 13.42
CA SER A 63 7.52 -2.53 14.35
C SER A 63 6.59 -2.05 15.46
N TYR A 64 7.08 -1.90 16.69
CA TYR A 64 6.31 -1.38 17.84
C TYR A 64 4.87 -1.94 17.96
N LEU A 65 4.69 -3.24 17.71
CA LEU A 65 3.40 -3.94 17.75
C LEU A 65 2.39 -3.59 16.63
N THR A 66 2.85 -3.05 15.51
CA THR A 66 2.03 -2.83 14.30
C THR A 66 2.69 -3.47 13.09
N ILE A 67 1.88 -3.89 12.12
CA ILE A 67 2.37 -4.22 10.77
C ILE A 67 2.77 -2.91 10.09
N THR A 68 3.95 -2.88 9.46
CA THR A 68 4.47 -1.64 8.86
C THR A 68 3.67 -1.22 7.63
N ALA A 69 3.71 0.09 7.32
CA ALA A 69 3.12 0.60 6.08
C ALA A 69 3.77 -0.03 4.85
N GLN A 70 5.09 -0.22 4.90
CA GLN A 70 5.84 -0.89 3.84
C GLN A 70 5.32 -2.31 3.58
N THR A 71 4.96 -3.07 4.62
CA THR A 71 4.42 -4.42 4.45
C THR A 71 3.05 -4.40 3.80
N LEU A 72 2.11 -3.59 4.30
CA LEU A 72 0.77 -3.54 3.73
C LEU A 72 0.80 -3.02 2.29
N THR A 73 1.56 -1.95 2.01
CA THR A 73 1.69 -1.42 0.64
C THR A 73 2.31 -2.44 -0.32
N PHE A 74 3.29 -3.22 0.14
CA PHE A 74 3.85 -4.31 -0.66
C PHE A 74 2.83 -5.43 -0.93
N ILE A 75 2.06 -5.84 0.08
CA ILE A 75 0.98 -6.83 -0.11
C ILE A 75 -0.04 -6.33 -1.17
N VAL A 76 -0.41 -5.05 -1.10
CA VAL A 76 -1.35 -4.42 -2.03
C VAL A 76 -0.79 -4.30 -3.44
N SER A 77 0.51 -4.02 -3.61
CA SER A 77 1.13 -3.95 -4.93
C SER A 77 1.12 -5.30 -5.67
N PHE A 78 1.11 -6.43 -4.97
CA PHE A 78 0.89 -7.75 -5.58
C PHE A 78 -0.58 -8.14 -5.71
N ASN A 79 -1.50 -7.26 -5.32
CA ASN A 79 -2.94 -7.55 -5.23
C ASN A 79 -3.24 -8.83 -4.41
N ALA A 80 -2.44 -9.10 -3.38
CA ALA A 80 -2.57 -10.28 -2.53
C ALA A 80 -3.70 -10.08 -1.52
N LEU A 81 -4.95 -10.23 -1.99
CA LEU A 81 -6.17 -9.88 -1.27
C LEU A 81 -6.33 -10.66 0.04
N ARG A 82 -6.03 -11.96 0.05
CA ARG A 82 -6.18 -12.78 1.26
C ARG A 82 -5.11 -12.43 2.29
N CYS A 83 -3.87 -12.21 1.86
CA CYS A 83 -2.81 -11.73 2.75
C CYS A 83 -3.12 -10.34 3.31
N ALA A 84 -3.63 -9.42 2.49
CA ALA A 84 -4.03 -8.07 2.93
C ALA A 84 -5.10 -8.14 4.02
N LYS A 85 -6.11 -8.99 3.82
CA LYS A 85 -7.19 -9.18 4.79
C LYS A 85 -6.64 -9.62 6.15
N VAL A 86 -5.75 -10.60 6.16
CA VAL A 86 -5.18 -11.15 7.39
C VAL A 86 -4.39 -10.11 8.18
N VAL A 87 -3.56 -9.29 7.50
CA VAL A 87 -2.81 -8.23 8.19
C VAL A 87 -3.69 -7.04 8.61
N LEU A 88 -4.80 -6.78 7.92
CA LEU A 88 -5.76 -5.74 8.31
C LEU A 88 -6.63 -6.17 9.51
N GLU A 89 -6.94 -7.46 9.62
CA GLU A 89 -7.71 -8.03 10.73
C GLU A 89 -6.86 -8.22 11.99
N GLY A 90 -5.59 -8.64 11.85
CA GLY A 90 -4.70 -8.92 12.99
C GLY A 90 -5.14 -10.09 13.89
N MET A 91 -6.12 -10.89 13.43
CA MET A 91 -6.72 -11.98 14.21
C MET A 91 -5.90 -13.29 14.18
N ALA A 92 -4.95 -13.39 13.24
CA ALA A 92 -4.11 -14.58 13.13
C ALA A 92 -3.12 -14.65 14.31
N PRO A 93 -2.99 -15.81 14.98
CA PRO A 93 -2.14 -15.94 16.16
C PRO A 93 -0.67 -15.62 15.89
N GLU A 94 -0.19 -15.89 14.67
CA GLU A 94 1.19 -15.60 14.23
C GLU A 94 1.48 -14.09 14.18
N LEU A 95 0.44 -13.24 14.14
CA LEU A 95 0.58 -11.79 14.15
C LEU A 95 0.58 -11.20 15.57
N TYR A 96 0.32 -11.99 16.61
CA TYR A 96 0.30 -11.52 18.01
C TYR A 96 -0.60 -10.29 18.25
N GLY A 97 -1.72 -10.20 17.52
CA GLY A 97 -2.64 -9.06 17.59
C GLY A 97 -2.18 -7.81 16.82
N MET A 98 -1.02 -7.87 16.17
CA MET A 98 -0.57 -6.80 15.28
C MET A 98 -1.45 -6.73 14.04
N HIS A 99 -1.84 -5.52 13.67
CA HIS A 99 -2.58 -5.25 12.45
C HIS A 99 -1.95 -4.08 11.69
N ALA A 100 -2.30 -3.94 10.42
CA ALA A 100 -1.86 -2.84 9.58
C ALA A 100 -2.84 -1.67 9.67
N ASN A 101 -2.32 -0.43 9.57
CA ASN A 101 -3.15 0.76 9.43
C ASN A 101 -3.60 0.91 7.95
N PRO A 102 -4.90 0.88 7.64
CA PRO A 102 -5.40 1.02 6.26
C PRO A 102 -5.27 2.44 5.71
N ASN A 103 -4.87 3.42 6.53
CA ASN A 103 -4.53 4.77 6.11
C ASN A 103 -3.01 5.01 6.11
N CYS A 104 -2.21 3.95 5.92
CA CYS A 104 -0.76 4.08 5.86
C CYS A 104 -0.27 4.67 4.54
N ILE A 105 0.88 5.34 4.60
CA ILE A 105 1.56 5.98 3.47
C ILE A 105 2.90 5.28 3.19
N ASN A 106 3.23 5.08 1.91
CA ASN A 106 4.54 4.58 1.51
C ASN A 106 5.60 5.70 1.53
N LYS A 107 6.88 5.34 1.36
CA LYS A 107 8.00 6.31 1.35
C LYS A 107 7.94 7.35 0.23
N TYR A 108 7.14 7.12 -0.80
CA TYR A 108 6.99 8.02 -1.95
C TYR A 108 5.84 9.01 -1.76
N GLY A 109 5.01 8.85 -0.73
CA GLY A 109 3.88 9.75 -0.48
C GLY A 109 2.52 9.24 -0.94
N TYR A 110 2.41 7.97 -1.35
CA TYR A 110 1.13 7.35 -1.72
C TYR A 110 0.52 6.61 -0.54
N PHE A 111 -0.75 6.87 -0.27
CA PHE A 111 -1.54 6.01 0.62
C PHE A 111 -1.82 4.66 -0.03
N VAL A 112 -1.99 3.61 0.77
CA VAL A 112 -2.33 2.26 0.28
C VAL A 112 -3.56 2.22 -0.63
N LEU A 113 -4.51 3.14 -0.48
CA LEU A 113 -5.67 3.22 -1.35
C LEU A 113 -5.33 3.71 -2.77
N HIS A 114 -4.28 4.52 -2.94
CA HIS A 114 -3.75 4.87 -4.26
C HIS A 114 -3.13 3.66 -4.95
N GLU A 115 -2.36 2.85 -4.23
CA GLU A 115 -1.77 1.59 -4.75
C GLU A 115 -2.87 0.63 -5.24
N ALA A 116 -3.94 0.47 -4.45
CA ALA A 116 -5.07 -0.36 -4.85
C ALA A 116 -5.80 0.19 -6.09
N ALA A 117 -5.89 1.51 -6.23
CA ALA A 117 -6.47 2.19 -7.39
C ALA A 117 -5.59 2.03 -8.64
N GLU A 118 -4.27 2.13 -8.50
CA GLU A 118 -3.30 1.89 -9.58
C GLU A 118 -3.44 0.48 -10.16
N ARG A 119 -3.71 -0.50 -9.29
CA ARG A 119 -3.93 -1.91 -9.66
C ARG A 119 -5.33 -2.22 -10.20
N PHE A 120 -6.22 -1.24 -10.28
CA PHE A 120 -7.63 -1.42 -10.65
C PHE A 120 -8.35 -2.48 -9.81
N SER A 121 -7.91 -2.72 -8.57
CA SER A 121 -8.43 -3.81 -7.75
C SER A 121 -9.62 -3.35 -6.92
N VAL A 122 -10.82 -3.53 -7.48
CA VAL A 122 -12.08 -3.17 -6.81
C VAL A 122 -12.23 -3.90 -5.47
N ASP A 123 -11.82 -5.18 -5.41
CA ASP A 123 -11.95 -5.96 -4.17
C ASP A 123 -10.95 -5.52 -3.10
N MET A 124 -9.73 -5.12 -3.48
CA MET A 124 -8.77 -4.54 -2.55
C MET A 124 -9.25 -3.18 -2.02
N ILE A 125 -9.81 -2.33 -2.89
CA ILE A 125 -10.42 -1.06 -2.49
C ILE A 125 -11.54 -1.30 -1.48
N LYS A 126 -12.47 -2.22 -1.78
CA LYS A 126 -13.56 -2.58 -0.85
C LYS A 126 -13.04 -3.08 0.48
N LEU A 127 -11.99 -3.92 0.46
CA LEU A 127 -11.37 -4.44 1.66
C LEU A 127 -10.80 -3.29 2.51
N LEU A 128 -9.96 -2.44 1.93
CA LEU A 128 -9.35 -1.30 2.64
C LEU A 128 -10.42 -0.36 3.23
N LEU A 129 -11.47 -0.03 2.46
CA LEU A 129 -12.58 0.82 2.93
C LEU A 129 -13.35 0.18 4.09
N ARG A 130 -13.61 -1.14 4.04
CA ARG A 130 -14.26 -1.87 5.15
C ARG A 130 -13.45 -1.83 6.44
N HIS A 131 -12.13 -1.74 6.33
CA HIS A 131 -11.23 -1.62 7.48
C HIS A 131 -10.97 -0.16 7.90
N GLY A 132 -11.61 0.83 7.28
CA GLY A 132 -11.53 2.23 7.69
C GLY A 132 -10.55 3.10 6.89
N ALA A 133 -10.10 2.65 5.71
CA ALA A 133 -9.40 3.54 4.79
C ALA A 133 -10.29 4.72 4.38
N SER A 134 -9.73 5.93 4.34
CA SER A 134 -10.42 7.12 3.85
C SER A 134 -10.25 7.24 2.33
N ALA A 135 -11.37 7.39 1.62
CA ALA A 135 -11.37 7.59 0.18
C ALA A 135 -10.83 8.98 -0.25
N ASN A 136 -10.74 9.92 0.70
CA ASN A 136 -10.40 11.33 0.43
C ASN A 136 -8.95 11.67 0.80
N VAL A 137 -8.11 10.64 1.04
CA VAL A 137 -6.67 10.83 1.27
C VAL A 137 -6.01 11.45 0.04
N ARG A 138 -4.96 12.23 0.28
CA ARG A 138 -4.21 12.90 -0.78
C ARG A 138 -2.75 12.53 -0.72
N THR A 139 -2.14 12.33 -1.89
CA THR A 139 -0.69 12.16 -1.99
C THR A 139 0.05 13.36 -1.39
N VAL A 140 1.16 13.10 -0.71
CA VAL A 140 1.98 14.12 -0.05
C VAL A 140 3.44 13.73 -0.09
N GLY A 141 4.32 14.64 -0.52
CA GLY A 141 5.76 14.39 -0.58
C GLY A 141 6.40 15.03 -1.80
N ASN A 142 7.73 15.16 -1.77
CA ASN A 142 8.48 15.80 -2.86
C ASN A 142 8.64 14.89 -4.10
N ASP A 143 8.50 13.57 -3.92
CA ASP A 143 8.74 12.57 -4.96
C ASP A 143 7.43 12.07 -5.61
N VAL A 144 6.31 12.75 -5.36
CA VAL A 144 4.97 12.43 -5.88
C VAL A 144 4.29 13.69 -6.39
N ILE A 145 3.38 13.52 -7.35
CA ILE A 145 2.43 14.59 -7.72
C ILE A 145 1.54 14.83 -6.50
N GLU A 146 1.71 15.98 -5.83
CA GLU A 146 0.96 16.30 -4.62
C GLU A 146 -0.55 16.45 -4.87
N ASN A 147 -1.34 16.21 -3.83
CA ASN A 147 -2.78 16.45 -3.79
C ASN A 147 -3.64 15.56 -4.71
N LEU A 148 -3.11 14.46 -5.21
CA LEU A 148 -3.89 13.46 -5.94
C LEU A 148 -4.77 12.64 -5.00
N LEU A 149 -6.01 12.37 -5.40
CA LEU A 149 -6.90 11.40 -4.77
C LEU A 149 -6.65 10.01 -5.37
N PRO A 150 -7.04 8.93 -4.69
CA PRO A 150 -7.04 7.58 -5.28
C PRO A 150 -7.81 7.52 -6.60
N LEU A 151 -8.90 8.28 -6.72
CA LEU A 151 -9.67 8.39 -7.96
C LEU A 151 -8.86 8.99 -9.12
N HIS A 152 -7.99 9.97 -8.86
CA HIS A 152 -7.16 10.57 -9.92
C HIS A 152 -6.21 9.53 -10.52
N VAL A 153 -5.59 8.69 -9.68
CA VAL A 153 -4.70 7.60 -10.13
C VAL A 153 -5.45 6.59 -11.01
N ALA A 154 -6.65 6.19 -10.62
CA ALA A 154 -7.46 5.27 -11.43
C ALA A 154 -7.85 5.88 -12.80
N VAL A 155 -8.23 7.17 -12.82
CA VAL A 155 -8.61 7.86 -14.06
C VAL A 155 -7.41 8.01 -14.99
N GLU A 156 -6.25 8.41 -14.48
CA GLU A 156 -5.02 8.56 -15.28
C GLU A 156 -4.64 7.25 -15.97
N ASN A 157 -4.61 6.14 -15.21
CA ASN A 157 -4.31 4.83 -15.77
C ASN A 157 -5.35 4.38 -16.81
N THR A 158 -6.64 4.67 -16.58
CA THR A 158 -7.71 4.30 -17.53
C THR A 158 -7.57 5.07 -18.84
N CYS A 159 -7.27 6.36 -18.76
CA CYS A 159 -7.02 7.20 -19.94
C CYS A 159 -5.81 6.68 -20.73
N LEU A 160 -4.73 6.27 -20.06
CA LEU A 160 -3.56 5.68 -20.71
C LEU A 160 -3.89 4.36 -21.39
N HIS A 161 -4.65 3.47 -20.73
CA HIS A 161 -5.11 2.21 -21.33
C HIS A 161 -5.92 2.45 -22.60
N LYS A 162 -6.92 3.33 -22.53
CA LYS A 162 -7.76 3.68 -23.69
C LYS A 162 -6.92 4.23 -24.85
N TYR A 163 -5.96 5.10 -24.56
CA TYR A 163 -5.06 5.62 -25.58
C TYR A 163 -4.28 4.51 -26.28
N LEU A 164 -3.77 3.53 -25.54
CA LEU A 164 -3.06 2.39 -26.12
C LEU A 164 -3.97 1.51 -27.00
N GLU A 165 -5.20 1.23 -26.55
CA GLU A 165 -6.20 0.47 -27.32
C GLU A 165 -6.52 1.16 -28.64
N ASP A 166 -6.88 2.46 -28.61
CA ASP A 166 -7.22 3.24 -29.80
C ASP A 166 -6.06 3.26 -30.83
N ASN A 167 -4.81 3.22 -30.36
CA ASN A 167 -3.62 3.20 -31.24
C ASN A 167 -3.24 1.79 -31.74
N LEU A 168 -3.65 0.71 -31.05
CA LEU A 168 -3.47 -0.66 -31.52
C LEU A 168 -4.47 -1.01 -32.63
N GLU A 169 -5.73 -0.64 -32.46
CA GLU A 169 -6.78 -0.81 -33.48
C GLU A 169 -6.45 -0.05 -34.77
N TYR A 170 -5.91 1.17 -34.64
CA TYR A 170 -5.46 1.97 -35.77
C TYR A 170 -4.39 1.26 -36.62
N ASN A 171 -3.44 0.57 -35.99
CA ASN A 171 -2.37 -0.14 -36.70
C ASN A 171 -2.84 -1.42 -37.39
N LEU A 172 -3.79 -2.15 -36.79
CA LEU A 172 -4.39 -3.35 -37.40
C LEU A 172 -5.30 -3.03 -38.58
N SER A 173 -5.95 -1.86 -38.58
CA SER A 173 -6.79 -1.41 -39.70
C SER A 173 -6.01 -1.01 -40.97
N ARG A 174 -4.67 -0.89 -40.86
CA ARG A 174 -3.76 -0.48 -41.94
C ARG A 174 -2.89 -1.61 -42.51
N SER A 175 -2.93 -2.81 -41.92
CA SER A 175 -2.23 -4.03 -42.35
C SER A 175 -3.16 -5.00 -43.05
#